data_AF-E6TW57-F1
#
_entry.id   AF-E6TW57-F1
#
_cell.length_a   1.000
_cell.length_b   1.000
_cell.length_c   1.000
_cell.angle_alpha   90.00
_cell.angle_beta   90.00
_cell.angle_gamma   90.00
#
_symmetry.space_group_name_H-M   'P 1'
#
loop_
_entity.id
_entity.type
_entity.pdbx_description
1 polymer ?
#
loop_
_entity_poly.entity_id
_entity_poly.type
_entity_poly.pdbx_seq_one_letter_code
_entity_poly.pdbx_strand_id
1 'polypeptide(L)'
;MDSKKKIIIKEIYYWKENNLLPEIYCNFLLRLYSEGEEIEKHDANQMIQYFKAMLMILLALLLIALSFVVIYFTQFSPSMQILIMVGITGTLFFVCYKLLKRDLLLAHIYVMVTAFMSFITVLHMHSLYFDNNHLYLGVFIFILCLTWVYIGYRFKLQYLCIAGGVGIVLFFIFQFM
;
A
#
# COMPACT_ATOMS: atom_id res chain seq x y z
N MET A 1 -26.87 24.38 26.48
CA MET A 1 -25.58 24.55 27.19
C MET A 1 -24.46 23.70 26.57
N ASP A 2 -24.78 22.73 25.71
CA ASP A 2 -23.84 21.78 25.09
C ASP A 2 -22.90 22.35 24.03
N SER A 3 -23.26 23.45 23.37
CA SER A 3 -22.46 24.01 22.26
C SER A 3 -21.09 24.52 22.73
N LYS A 4 -21.02 25.12 23.93
CA LYS A 4 -19.76 25.62 24.51
C LYS A 4 -18.86 24.47 24.98
N LYS A 5 -19.44 23.42 25.56
CA LYS A 5 -18.75 22.21 25.99
C LYS A 5 -18.04 21.52 24.82
N LYS A 6 -18.74 21.37 23.68
CA LYS A 6 -18.16 20.82 22.44
C LYS A 6 -17.01 21.65 21.86
N ILE A 7 -17.09 22.97 21.96
CA ILE A 7 -16.02 23.86 21.49
C ILE A 7 -14.76 23.66 22.35
N ILE A 8 -14.92 23.62 23.68
CA ILE A 8 -13.81 23.41 24.63
C ILE A 8 -13.13 22.05 24.40
N ILE A 9 -13.91 20.99 24.19
CA ILE A 9 -13.36 19.65 23.91
C ILE A 9 -12.52 19.65 22.62
N LYS A 10 -13.01 20.33 21.56
CA LYS A 10 -12.29 20.44 20.28
C LYS A 10 -10.95 21.18 20.43
N GLU A 11 -10.90 22.22 21.26
CA GLU A 11 -9.65 22.93 21.58
C GLU A 11 -8.67 22.08 22.36
N ILE A 12 -9.15 21.28 23.34
CA ILE A 12 -8.28 20.39 24.11
C ILE A 12 -7.65 19.31 23.21
N TYR A 13 -8.40 18.78 22.23
CA TYR A 13 -7.84 17.87 21.22
C TYR A 13 -6.77 18.56 20.37
N TYR A 14 -7.02 19.80 19.94
CA TYR A 14 -6.03 20.59 19.21
C TYR A 14 -4.75 20.81 20.02
N TRP A 15 -4.85 21.08 21.33
CA TRP A 15 -3.68 21.23 22.19
C TRP A 15 -2.89 19.93 22.37
N LYS A 16 -3.60 18.79 22.44
CA LYS A 16 -2.99 17.46 22.55
C LYS A 16 -2.22 17.08 21.28
N GLU A 17 -2.81 17.32 20.11
CA GLU A 17 -2.19 17.00 18.81
C GLU A 17 -0.96 17.88 18.51
N ASN A 18 -0.96 19.14 18.99
CA ASN A 18 0.14 20.08 18.80
C ASN A 18 1.14 20.12 19.99
N ASN A 19 1.01 19.24 20.99
CA ASN A 19 1.85 19.21 22.19
C ASN A 19 1.94 20.56 22.94
N LEU A 20 0.89 21.39 22.89
CA LEU A 20 0.83 22.69 23.57
C LEU A 20 0.66 22.55 25.09
N LEU A 21 0.13 21.41 25.53
CA LEU A 21 0.05 21.01 26.93
C LEU A 21 0.49 19.55 27.10
N PRO A 22 1.08 19.18 28.24
CA PRO A 22 1.41 17.79 28.53
C PRO A 22 0.16 16.91 28.53
N GLU A 23 0.27 15.70 27.96
CA GLU A 23 -0.88 14.79 27.73
C GLU A 23 -1.71 14.50 28.98
N ILE A 24 -1.08 14.47 30.15
CA ILE A 24 -1.75 14.22 31.44
C ILE A 24 -2.84 15.27 31.72
N TYR A 25 -2.57 16.55 31.44
CA TYR A 25 -3.52 17.64 31.67
C TYR A 25 -4.64 17.66 30.65
N CYS A 26 -4.33 17.39 29.37
CA CYS A 26 -5.36 17.23 28.34
C CYS A 26 -6.30 16.07 28.66
N ASN A 27 -5.77 14.94 29.11
CA ASN A 27 -6.59 13.79 29.51
C ASN A 27 -7.46 14.09 30.74
N PHE A 28 -6.96 14.86 31.70
CA PHE A 28 -7.75 15.32 32.85
C PHE A 28 -8.90 16.23 32.44
N LEU A 29 -8.62 17.27 31.64
CA LEU A 29 -9.63 18.21 31.15
C LEU A 29 -10.67 17.50 30.27
N LEU A 30 -10.23 16.59 29.39
CA LEU A 30 -11.14 15.79 28.59
C LEU A 30 -12.06 14.95 29.48
N ARG A 31 -11.58 14.31 30.55
CA ARG A 31 -12.45 13.53 31.45
C ARG A 31 -13.46 14.42 32.16
N LEU A 32 -13.02 15.59 32.62
CA LEU A 32 -13.86 16.55 33.32
C LEU A 32 -14.97 17.12 32.40
N TYR A 33 -14.61 17.46 31.17
CA TYR A 33 -15.53 18.09 30.22
C TYR A 33 -16.27 17.10 29.32
N SER A 34 -15.87 15.84 29.22
CA SER A 34 -16.61 14.83 28.42
C SER A 34 -17.50 13.93 29.28
N GLU A 35 -17.39 14.00 30.61
CA GLU A 35 -18.09 13.10 31.55
C GLU A 35 -17.86 11.60 31.23
N GLY A 36 -16.82 11.27 30.47
CA GLY A 36 -16.49 9.91 30.02
C GLY A 36 -17.06 9.50 28.66
N GLU A 37 -18.16 10.10 28.19
CA GLU A 37 -18.85 9.61 26.98
C GLU A 37 -18.12 9.89 25.66
N GLU A 38 -17.44 11.04 25.53
CA GLU A 38 -16.74 11.37 24.27
C GLU A 38 -15.35 10.73 24.18
N ILE A 39 -14.72 10.40 25.32
CA ILE A 39 -13.43 9.69 25.33
C ILE A 39 -13.63 8.24 24.90
N GLU A 40 -14.64 7.54 25.41
CA GLU A 40 -14.92 6.16 25.00
C GLU A 40 -15.23 6.05 23.50
N LYS A 41 -15.97 7.01 22.94
CA LYS A 41 -16.28 7.04 21.50
C LYS A 41 -15.04 7.34 20.64
N HIS A 42 -14.18 8.25 21.09
CA HIS A 42 -12.95 8.58 20.38
C HIS A 42 -11.95 7.42 20.42
N ASP A 43 -11.73 6.82 21.58
CA ASP A 43 -10.80 5.69 21.78
C ASP A 43 -11.30 4.42 21.06
N ALA A 44 -12.60 4.13 21.09
CA ALA A 44 -13.19 3.02 20.34
C ALA A 44 -13.05 3.22 18.81
N ASN A 45 -13.28 4.43 18.29
CA ASN A 45 -13.16 4.70 16.87
C ASN A 45 -11.69 4.65 16.39
N GLN A 46 -10.75 5.12 17.21
CA GLN A 46 -9.32 4.96 16.95
C GLN A 46 -8.92 3.48 16.94
N MET A 47 -9.36 2.70 17.93
CA MET A 47 -9.07 1.25 18.00
C MET A 47 -9.58 0.51 16.77
N ILE A 48 -10.79 0.82 16.29
CA ILE A 48 -11.36 0.23 15.06
C ILE A 48 -10.51 0.60 13.84
N GLN A 49 -10.02 1.85 13.75
CA GLN A 49 -9.17 2.29 12.64
C GLN A 49 -7.81 1.57 12.64
N TYR A 50 -7.17 1.43 13.80
CA TYR A 50 -5.92 0.66 13.96
C TYR A 50 -6.11 -0.81 13.61
N PHE A 51 -7.18 -1.44 14.11
CA PHE A 51 -7.49 -2.84 13.81
C PHE A 51 -7.70 -3.06 12.32
N LYS A 52 -8.41 -2.15 11.65
CA LYS A 52 -8.64 -2.21 10.21
C LYS A 52 -7.34 -2.03 9.40
N ALA A 53 -6.48 -1.11 9.80
CA ALA A 53 -5.16 -0.93 9.19
C ALA A 53 -4.29 -2.18 9.36
N MET A 54 -4.26 -2.76 10.57
CA MET A 54 -3.55 -4.00 10.88
C MET A 54 -4.05 -5.16 10.02
N LEU A 55 -5.38 -5.32 9.89
CA LEU A 55 -5.98 -6.35 9.05
C LEU A 55 -5.61 -6.17 7.57
N MET A 56 -5.57 -4.94 7.07
CA MET A 56 -5.13 -4.68 5.70
C MET A 56 -3.65 -5.01 5.49
N ILE A 57 -2.78 -4.73 6.45
CA ILE A 57 -1.35 -5.08 6.36
C ILE A 57 -1.20 -6.61 6.40
N LEU A 58 -1.92 -7.29 7.29
CA LEU A 58 -1.94 -8.75 7.38
C LEU A 58 -2.42 -9.38 6.06
N LEU A 59 -3.46 -8.81 5.43
CA LEU A 59 -3.95 -9.28 4.13
C LEU A 59 -2.89 -9.14 3.04
N ALA A 60 -2.18 -8.01 2.98
CA ALA A 60 -1.10 -7.82 2.02
C ALA A 60 0.02 -8.85 2.24
N LEU A 61 0.41 -9.10 3.50
CA LEU A 61 1.41 -10.10 3.86
C LEU A 61 0.97 -11.52 3.46
N LEU A 62 -0.31 -11.85 3.70
CA LEU A 62 -0.89 -13.13 3.33
C LEU A 62 -0.87 -13.34 1.81
N LEU A 63 -1.21 -12.32 1.02
CA LEU A 63 -1.15 -12.38 -0.44
C LEU A 63 0.29 -12.57 -0.95
N ILE A 64 1.26 -11.95 -0.28
CA ILE A 64 2.68 -12.17 -0.59
C ILE A 64 3.07 -13.62 -0.31
N ALA A 65 2.79 -14.12 0.89
CA ALA A 65 3.08 -15.50 1.26
C ALA A 65 2.41 -16.50 0.30
N LEU A 66 1.15 -16.27 -0.04
CA LEU A 66 0.39 -17.08 -0.99
C LEU A 66 1.06 -17.10 -2.37
N SER A 67 1.55 -15.96 -2.85
CA SER A 67 2.27 -15.88 -4.13
C SER A 67 3.49 -16.79 -4.13
N PHE A 68 4.32 -16.75 -3.08
CA PHE A 68 5.47 -17.65 -2.96
C PHE A 68 5.07 -19.12 -2.97
N VAL A 69 4.03 -19.50 -2.23
CA VAL A 69 3.50 -20.87 -2.24
C VAL A 69 3.13 -21.30 -3.66
N VAL A 70 2.45 -20.44 -4.42
CA VAL A 70 2.06 -20.75 -5.82
C VAL A 70 3.26 -20.96 -6.74
N ILE A 71 4.33 -20.16 -6.60
CA ILE A 71 5.56 -20.30 -7.41
C ILE A 71 6.26 -21.63 -7.12
N TYR A 72 6.43 -21.96 -5.85
CA TYR A 72 7.16 -23.17 -5.43
C TYR A 72 6.34 -24.45 -5.58
N PHE A 73 5.01 -24.36 -5.63
CA PHE A 73 4.14 -25.51 -5.82
C PHE A 73 4.10 -25.92 -7.29
N THR A 74 5.09 -26.71 -7.69
CA THR A 74 5.34 -27.17 -9.07
C THR A 74 4.33 -28.19 -9.61
N GLN A 75 3.34 -28.61 -8.81
CA GLN A 75 2.28 -29.51 -9.29
C GLN A 75 1.19 -28.80 -10.09
N PHE A 76 1.11 -27.46 -10.03
CA PHE A 76 0.17 -26.71 -10.85
C PHE A 76 0.65 -26.59 -12.30
N SER A 77 -0.30 -26.57 -13.24
CA SER A 77 0.04 -26.26 -14.62
C SER A 77 0.58 -24.82 -14.73
N PRO A 78 1.58 -24.55 -15.60
CA PRO A 78 2.15 -23.21 -15.76
C PRO A 78 1.10 -22.13 -16.05
N SER A 79 0.07 -22.46 -16.83
CA SER A 79 -1.02 -21.54 -17.15
C SER A 79 -1.86 -21.16 -15.93
N MET A 80 -2.11 -22.11 -15.01
CA MET A 80 -2.86 -21.84 -13.78
C MET A 80 -2.05 -21.00 -12.79
N GLN A 81 -0.74 -21.25 -12.66
CA GLN A 81 0.14 -20.46 -11.78
C GLN A 81 0.12 -18.98 -12.18
N ILE A 82 0.26 -18.67 -13.47
CA ILE A 82 0.22 -17.30 -13.98
C ILE A 82 -1.15 -16.67 -13.76
N LEU A 83 -2.25 -17.39 -14.02
CA LEU A 83 -3.59 -16.87 -13.82
C LEU A 83 -3.83 -16.44 -12.36
N ILE A 84 -3.38 -17.26 -11.41
CA ILE A 84 -3.47 -16.94 -9.98
C ILE A 84 -2.62 -15.72 -9.64
N MET A 85 -1.39 -15.64 -10.15
CA MET A 85 -0.48 -14.50 -9.90
C MET A 85 -0.99 -13.17 -10.45
N VAL A 86 -1.51 -13.20 -11.68
CA VAL A 86 -2.17 -12.03 -12.29
C VAL A 86 -3.41 -11.66 -11.49
N GLY A 87 -4.18 -12.64 -11.01
CA GLY A 87 -5.30 -12.42 -10.10
C GLY A 87 -4.88 -11.72 -8.80
N ILE A 88 -3.84 -12.22 -8.12
CA ILE A 88 -3.31 -11.62 -6.88
C ILE A 88 -2.84 -10.19 -7.14
N THR A 89 -2.02 -9.97 -8.17
CA THR A 89 -1.53 -8.63 -8.52
C THR A 89 -2.67 -7.68 -8.89
N GLY A 90 -3.68 -8.17 -9.62
CA GLY A 90 -4.87 -7.39 -9.99
C GLY A 90 -5.73 -7.00 -8.80
N THR A 91 -5.92 -7.90 -7.82
CA THR A 91 -6.65 -7.58 -6.58
C THR A 91 -5.90 -6.54 -5.75
N LEU A 92 -4.57 -6.66 -5.63
CA LEU A 92 -3.73 -5.66 -4.97
C LEU A 92 -3.84 -4.29 -5.64
N PHE A 93 -3.82 -4.25 -6.98
CA PHE A 93 -4.01 -3.02 -7.75
C PHE A 93 -5.38 -2.37 -7.50
N PHE A 94 -6.45 -3.16 -7.47
CA PHE A 94 -7.79 -2.67 -7.17
C PHE A 94 -7.90 -2.09 -5.75
N VAL A 95 -7.34 -2.78 -4.76
CA VAL A 95 -7.29 -2.30 -3.36
C VAL A 95 -6.48 -1.02 -3.28
N CYS A 96 -5.31 -0.97 -3.93
CA CYS A 96 -4.47 0.23 -4.03
C CYS A 96 -5.23 1.44 -4.59
N TYR A 97 -5.95 1.26 -5.72
CA TYR A 97 -6.75 2.32 -6.33
C TYR A 97 -7.83 2.87 -5.38
N LYS A 98 -8.47 2.00 -4.61
CA LYS A 98 -9.48 2.39 -3.62
C LYS A 98 -8.87 3.12 -2.43
N LEU A 99 -7.72 2.65 -1.93
CA LEU A 99 -7.03 3.24 -0.79
C LEU A 99 -6.47 4.63 -1.11
N LEU A 100 -6.00 4.84 -2.34
CA LEU A 100 -5.49 6.13 -2.77
C LEU A 100 -6.53 7.27 -2.70
N LYS A 101 -7.83 6.94 -2.74
CA LYS A 101 -8.92 7.91 -2.56
C LYS A 101 -9.28 8.20 -1.09
N ARG A 102 -8.84 7.37 -0.15
CA ARG A 102 -9.24 7.45 1.27
C ARG A 102 -8.07 7.80 2.19
N ASP A 103 -7.03 6.96 2.20
CA ASP A 103 -5.96 6.99 3.19
C ASP A 103 -4.60 7.02 2.49
N LEU A 104 -3.93 8.18 2.50
CA LEU A 104 -2.65 8.34 1.80
C LEU A 104 -1.57 7.41 2.36
N LEU A 105 -1.41 7.28 3.68
CA LEU A 105 -0.31 6.50 4.26
C LEU A 105 -0.36 5.02 3.90
N LEU A 106 -1.52 4.36 4.07
CA LEU A 106 -1.69 2.96 3.70
C LEU A 106 -1.60 2.74 2.19
N ALA A 107 -2.01 3.72 1.38
CA ALA A 107 -1.88 3.66 -0.07
C ALA A 107 -0.40 3.54 -0.49
N HIS A 108 0.52 4.27 0.16
CA HIS A 108 1.96 4.19 -0.18
C HIS A 108 2.51 2.77 0.00
N ILE A 109 2.19 2.12 1.12
CA ILE A 109 2.60 0.75 1.41
C ILE A 109 2.04 -0.21 0.34
N TYR A 110 0.75 -0.10 0.04
CA TYR A 110 0.09 -0.94 -0.96
C TYR A 110 0.64 -0.72 -2.37
N VAL A 111 1.03 0.51 -2.74
CA VAL A 111 1.69 0.78 -4.02
C VAL A 111 3.02 0.05 -4.09
N MET A 112 3.85 0.09 -3.03
CA MET A 112 5.14 -0.60 -3.01
C MET A 112 4.97 -2.11 -3.16
N VAL A 113 4.03 -2.71 -2.40
CA VAL A 113 3.73 -4.14 -2.47
C VAL A 113 3.22 -4.53 -3.87
N THR A 114 2.34 -3.72 -4.47
CA THR A 114 1.81 -3.99 -5.81
C THR A 114 2.89 -3.88 -6.88
N ALA A 115 3.77 -2.88 -6.78
CA ALA A 115 4.91 -2.74 -7.70
C ALA A 115 5.81 -3.98 -7.62
N PHE A 116 6.22 -4.38 -6.41
CA PHE A 116 7.03 -5.57 -6.20
C PHE A 116 6.36 -6.85 -6.75
N MET A 117 5.07 -7.02 -6.51
CA MET A 117 4.30 -8.14 -7.03
C MET A 117 4.18 -8.18 -8.55
N SER A 118 3.98 -7.01 -9.17
CA SER A 118 3.93 -6.90 -10.62
C SER A 118 5.26 -7.29 -11.27
N PHE A 119 6.39 -6.95 -10.63
CA PHE A 119 7.71 -7.35 -11.08
C PHE A 119 7.93 -8.87 -10.99
N ILE A 120 7.60 -9.49 -9.85
CA ILE A 120 7.70 -10.95 -9.67
C ILE A 120 6.84 -11.69 -10.69
N THR A 121 5.61 -11.22 -10.92
CA THR A 121 4.68 -11.85 -11.87
C THR A 121 5.23 -11.84 -13.29
N VAL A 122 5.82 -10.71 -13.72
CA VAL A 122 6.45 -10.59 -15.05
C VAL A 122 7.66 -11.51 -15.19
N LEU A 123 8.53 -11.57 -14.17
CA LEU A 123 9.69 -12.46 -14.18
C LEU A 123 9.28 -13.94 -14.25
N HIS A 124 8.28 -14.34 -13.46
CA HIS A 124 7.81 -15.72 -13.46
C HIS A 124 7.12 -16.09 -14.78
N MET A 125 6.34 -15.19 -15.37
CA MET A 125 5.75 -15.37 -16.69
C MET A 125 6.82 -15.59 -17.77
N HIS A 126 7.90 -14.79 -17.74
CA HIS A 126 9.02 -14.95 -18.68
C HIS A 126 9.72 -16.30 -18.50
N SER A 127 10.04 -16.68 -17.27
CA SER A 127 10.73 -17.95 -16.96
C SER A 127 9.95 -19.20 -17.44
N LEU A 128 8.61 -19.16 -17.42
CA LEU A 128 7.81 -20.31 -17.84
C LEU A 128 7.62 -20.42 -19.37
N TYR A 129 7.64 -19.31 -20.10
CA TYR A 129 7.30 -19.27 -21.53
C TYR A 129 8.49 -19.06 -22.46
N PHE A 130 9.53 -18.35 -22.01
CA PHE A 130 10.61 -17.85 -22.87
C PHE A 130 11.98 -18.07 -22.23
N ASP A 131 12.31 -19.32 -21.92
CA ASP A 131 13.54 -19.71 -21.21
C ASP A 131 14.85 -19.34 -21.96
N ASN A 132 14.79 -18.96 -23.24
CA ASN A 132 15.99 -18.85 -24.10
C ASN A 132 16.21 -17.49 -24.80
N ASN A 133 15.44 -16.44 -24.53
CA ASN A 133 15.62 -15.16 -25.21
C ASN A 133 15.61 -13.97 -24.25
N HIS A 134 16.79 -13.43 -23.97
CA HIS A 134 17.02 -12.24 -23.14
C HIS A 134 16.32 -10.98 -23.67
N LEU A 135 16.12 -10.89 -24.99
CA LEU A 135 15.42 -9.77 -25.64
C LEU A 135 13.96 -9.66 -25.17
N TYR A 136 13.24 -10.77 -25.01
CA TYR A 136 11.84 -10.72 -24.57
C TYR A 136 11.72 -10.28 -23.12
N LEU A 137 12.62 -10.75 -22.24
CA LEU A 137 12.66 -10.30 -20.84
C LEU A 137 12.83 -8.78 -20.76
N GLY A 138 13.75 -8.22 -21.55
CA GLY A 138 13.97 -6.79 -21.63
C GLY A 138 12.71 -6.01 -22.06
N VAL A 139 12.01 -6.48 -23.09
CA VAL A 139 10.75 -5.87 -23.57
C VAL A 139 9.66 -5.90 -22.49
N PHE A 140 9.48 -7.02 -21.79
CA PHE A 140 8.49 -7.12 -20.72
C PHE A 140 8.79 -6.18 -19.55
N ILE A 141 10.05 -6.08 -19.14
CA ILE A 141 10.48 -5.14 -18.07
C ILE A 141 10.29 -3.70 -18.52
N PHE A 142 10.58 -3.38 -19.78
CA PHE A 142 10.36 -2.05 -20.33
C PHE A 142 8.88 -1.66 -20.29
N ILE A 143 7.98 -2.54 -20.71
CA ILE A 143 6.52 -2.33 -20.63
C ILE A 143 6.07 -2.15 -19.17
N LEU A 144 6.62 -2.94 -18.25
CA LEU A 144 6.33 -2.80 -16.82
C LEU A 144 6.77 -1.43 -16.28
N CYS A 145 7.98 -0.99 -16.63
CA CYS A 145 8.50 0.31 -16.21
C CYS A 145 7.69 1.48 -16.79
N LEU A 146 7.28 1.42 -18.06
CA LEU A 146 6.37 2.41 -18.64
C LEU A 146 5.04 2.46 -17.89
N THR A 147 4.49 1.30 -17.53
CA THR A 147 3.27 1.20 -16.74
C THR A 147 3.44 1.86 -15.38
N TRP A 148 4.56 1.63 -14.69
CA TRP A 148 4.89 2.28 -13.42
C TRP A 148 5.05 3.79 -13.54
N VAL A 149 5.73 4.29 -14.58
CA VAL A 149 5.88 5.74 -14.81
C VAL A 149 4.51 6.37 -15.10
N TYR A 150 3.67 5.74 -15.92
CA TYR A 150 2.33 6.24 -16.23
C TYR A 150 1.44 6.33 -14.98
N ILE A 151 1.43 5.27 -14.16
CA ILE A 151 0.68 5.22 -12.89
C ILE A 151 1.25 6.23 -11.90
N GLY A 152 2.57 6.32 -11.77
CA GLY A 152 3.26 7.27 -10.91
C GLY A 152 2.94 8.72 -11.28
N TYR A 153 2.91 9.04 -12.57
CA TYR A 153 2.52 10.35 -13.07
C TYR A 153 1.05 10.66 -12.79
N ARG A 154 0.14 9.71 -13.07
CA ARG A 154 -1.30 9.89 -12.86
C ARG A 154 -1.65 10.15 -11.40
N PHE A 155 -0.93 9.52 -10.48
CA PHE A 155 -1.19 9.55 -9.04
C PHE A 155 -0.20 10.42 -8.25
N LYS A 156 0.67 11.18 -8.93
CA LYS A 156 1.71 12.05 -8.34
C LYS A 156 2.64 11.33 -7.35
N LEU A 157 2.89 10.04 -7.56
CA LEU A 157 3.77 9.23 -6.71
C LEU A 157 5.21 9.31 -7.23
N GLN A 158 6.00 10.24 -6.66
CA GLN A 158 7.36 10.53 -7.12
C GLN A 158 8.28 9.31 -7.07
N TYR A 159 8.19 8.48 -6.03
CA TYR A 159 9.02 7.28 -5.87
C TYR A 159 8.79 6.25 -6.98
N LEU A 160 7.54 6.07 -7.44
CA LEU A 160 7.21 5.12 -8.50
C LEU A 160 7.71 5.61 -9.87
N CYS A 161 7.64 6.93 -10.13
CA CYS A 161 8.24 7.53 -11.31
C CYS A 161 9.76 7.38 -11.34
N ILE A 162 10.43 7.60 -10.19
CA ILE A 162 11.89 7.45 -10.10
C ILE A 162 12.27 5.99 -10.32
N ALA A 163 11.59 5.04 -9.67
CA ALA A 163 11.85 3.61 -9.85
C ALA A 163 11.65 3.16 -11.31
N GLY A 164 10.57 3.57 -11.96
CA GLY A 164 10.32 3.28 -13.37
C GLY A 164 11.33 3.94 -14.30
N GLY A 165 11.72 5.19 -14.02
CA GLY A 165 12.75 5.91 -14.78
C GLY A 165 14.12 5.24 -14.70
N VAL A 166 14.55 4.85 -13.50
CA VAL A 166 15.78 4.09 -13.29
C VAL A 166 15.73 2.75 -14.03
N GLY A 167 14.59 2.04 -13.99
CA GLY A 167 14.40 0.80 -14.73
C GLY A 167 14.57 0.96 -16.25
N ILE A 168 14.06 2.06 -16.83
CA ILE A 168 14.24 2.36 -18.25
C ILE A 168 15.71 2.66 -18.57
N VAL A 169 16.41 3.44 -17.74
CA VAL A 169 17.83 3.75 -17.92
C VAL A 169 18.67 2.47 -17.87
N LEU A 170 18.40 1.57 -16.91
CA LEU A 170 19.09 0.28 -16.80
C LEU A 170 18.86 -0.61 -18.03
N PHE A 171 17.64 -0.61 -18.59
CA PHE A 171 17.36 -1.33 -19.82
C PHE A 171 18.22 -0.85 -21.00
N PHE A 172 18.37 0.47 -21.17
CA PHE A 172 19.23 1.03 -22.22
C PHE A 172 20.70 0.68 -22.00
N ILE A 173 21.19 0.68 -20.77
CA ILE A 173 22.57 0.27 -20.45
C ILE A 173 22.78 -1.20 -20.80
N PHE A 174 21.85 -2.08 -20.42
CA PHE A 174 21.95 -3.51 -20.69
C PHE A 174 21.90 -3.85 -22.18
N GLN A 175 21.14 -3.10 -22.98
CA GLN A 175 21.10 -3.29 -24.43
C GLN A 175 22.39 -2.86 -25.14
N PHE A 176 23.17 -1.95 -24.54
CA PHE A 176 24.38 -1.36 -25.14
C PHE A 176 25.68 -2.04 -24.68
N MET A 177 25.62 -2.87 -23.63
CA MET A 177 26.74 -3.67 -23.11
C MET A 177 26.72 -5.07 -23.71
#